data_AF-A0A257JWG2-F1
#
_entry.id   AF-A0A257JWG2-F1
#
_cell.length_a   1.000
_cell.length_b   1.000
_cell.length_c   1.000
_cell.angle_alpha   90.00
_cell.angle_beta   90.00
_cell.angle_gamma   90.00
#
_symmetry.space_group_name_H-M   'P 1'
#
loop_
_entity.id
_entity.type
_entity.pdbx_description
1 polymer ?
#
loop_
_entity_poly.entity_id
_entity_poly.type
_entity_poly.pdbx_seq_one_letter_code
_entity_poly.pdbx_strand_id
1 'polypeptide(L)'
;MKTLSIILFTVAISTNLFGQTDLDKFIDVTISLDKSYVTLVAKKDLLYYIAKESCISVTKDSVNVRYFDIKVNIVNTTSKAIYVWMYTCSWYDNFQINNNYILFSKFTCDHNYLKKEEIKAGEKLEYSLTLMKSIKFDYPGNCRFGEQIKTTKLGFIVFDDIFSSNGSSSMDDKSLWKIIWSNQLNLLDVH
;
A
#
# COMPACT_ATOMS: atom_id res chain seq x y z
N MET A 1 8.21 61.34 24.40
CA MET A 1 7.26 60.24 24.09
C MET A 1 7.78 59.52 22.87
N LYS A 2 8.17 58.25 23.03
CA LYS A 2 8.70 57.37 21.97
C LYS A 2 7.56 56.48 21.50
N THR A 3 7.32 56.40 20.20
CA THR A 3 6.52 55.30 19.61
C THR A 3 7.24 54.84 18.35
N LEU A 4 7.87 53.68 18.49
CA LEU A 4 8.58 52.93 17.47
C LEU A 4 7.58 51.90 16.93
N SER A 5 7.06 52.11 15.72
CA SER A 5 6.18 51.14 15.06
C SER A 5 7.03 50.17 14.23
N ILE A 6 7.26 48.98 14.77
CA ILE A 6 7.85 47.85 14.03
C ILE A 6 6.68 47.06 13.42
N ILE A 7 6.54 47.13 12.10
CA ILE A 7 5.61 46.28 11.35
C ILE A 7 6.33 44.95 11.10
N LEU A 8 5.98 43.93 11.87
CA LEU A 8 6.45 42.55 11.66
C LEU A 8 5.59 41.91 10.56
N PHE A 9 6.13 41.81 9.35
CA PHE A 9 5.54 40.98 8.29
C PHE A 9 5.91 39.52 8.58
N THR A 10 5.05 38.81 9.33
CA THR A 10 5.14 37.34 9.42
C THR A 10 4.57 36.76 8.14
N VAL A 11 5.44 36.47 7.18
CA VAL A 11 5.12 35.56 6.08
C VAL A 11 4.94 34.19 6.71
N ALA A 12 3.69 33.84 7.02
CA ALA A 12 3.31 32.47 7.31
C ALA A 12 3.49 31.67 6.01
N ILE A 13 4.70 31.15 5.80
CA ILE A 13 4.91 30.05 4.87
C ILE A 13 4.15 28.88 5.48
N SER A 14 2.89 28.72 5.09
CA SER A 14 2.16 27.48 5.32
C SER A 14 2.98 26.40 4.64
N THR A 15 3.69 25.64 5.46
CA THR A 15 4.29 24.37 5.07
C THR A 15 3.16 23.54 4.47
N ASN A 16 3.23 23.29 3.16
CA ASN A 16 2.51 22.20 2.51
C ASN A 16 3.07 20.89 3.09
N LEU A 17 2.70 20.60 4.34
CA LEU A 17 2.74 19.28 4.94
C LEU A 17 1.93 18.40 4.00
N PHE A 18 2.63 17.52 3.26
CA PHE A 18 2.11 16.43 2.43
C PHE A 18 0.59 16.27 2.57
N GLY A 19 -0.13 17.05 1.75
CA GLY A 19 -1.57 17.12 1.82
C GLY A 19 -2.10 15.74 1.47
N GLN A 20 -2.63 15.06 2.48
CA GLN A 20 -3.54 13.94 2.30
C GLN A 20 -4.57 14.38 1.25
N THR A 21 -4.57 13.72 0.11
CA THR A 21 -5.27 14.18 -1.09
C THR A 21 -6.77 14.18 -0.85
N ASP A 22 -7.49 15.25 -1.27
CA ASP A 22 -8.95 15.37 -1.18
C ASP A 22 -9.75 14.18 -1.77
N LEU A 23 -9.06 13.27 -2.47
CA LEU A 23 -9.61 12.02 -3.00
C LEU A 23 -10.18 11.08 -1.94
N ASP A 24 -9.70 11.14 -0.69
CA ASP A 24 -10.24 10.31 0.41
C ASP A 24 -11.73 10.61 0.69
N LYS A 25 -12.27 11.73 0.18
CA LYS A 25 -13.71 12.07 0.24
C LYS A 25 -14.53 11.40 -0.87
N PHE A 26 -13.88 10.94 -1.94
CA PHE A 26 -14.52 10.41 -3.15
C PHE A 26 -14.35 8.90 -3.32
N ILE A 27 -13.31 8.34 -2.72
CA ILE A 27 -13.00 6.92 -2.77
C ILE A 27 -12.73 6.45 -1.35
N ASP A 28 -13.46 5.43 -0.92
CA ASP A 28 -13.18 4.72 0.32
C ASP A 28 -12.45 3.41 0.03
N VAL A 29 -11.42 3.11 0.80
CA VAL A 29 -10.62 1.90 0.68
C VAL A 29 -10.68 1.16 2.01
N THR A 30 -11.19 -0.06 2.01
CA THR A 30 -11.26 -0.87 3.23
C THR A 30 -10.57 -2.21 3.04
N ILE A 31 -9.93 -2.67 4.10
CA ILE A 31 -9.28 -3.98 4.16
C ILE A 31 -9.80 -4.78 5.36
N SER A 32 -9.93 -6.09 5.15
CA SER A 32 -10.35 -7.04 6.18
C SER A 32 -9.55 -8.33 6.05
N LEU A 33 -9.26 -8.96 7.18
CA LEU A 33 -8.61 -10.27 7.21
C LEU A 33 -9.65 -11.35 6.96
N ASP A 34 -9.42 -12.20 5.97
CA ASP A 34 -10.22 -13.40 5.71
C ASP A 34 -9.66 -14.57 6.53
N LYS A 35 -8.36 -14.85 6.35
CA LYS A 35 -7.66 -15.88 7.15
C LYS A 35 -6.17 -15.60 7.25
N SER A 36 -5.54 -16.16 8.28
CA SER A 36 -4.09 -16.22 8.39
C SER A 36 -3.63 -17.67 8.55
N TYR A 37 -2.44 -17.97 8.07
CA TYR A 37 -1.87 -19.31 8.16
C TYR A 37 -0.34 -19.27 8.08
N VAL A 38 0.28 -20.37 8.53
CA VAL A 38 1.73 -20.56 8.42
C VAL A 38 1.99 -21.71 7.46
N THR A 39 2.91 -21.51 6.52
CA THR A 39 3.34 -22.52 5.56
C THR A 39 4.84 -22.69 5.60
N LEU A 40 5.30 -23.93 5.46
CA LEU A 40 6.72 -24.24 5.30
C LEU A 40 7.10 -23.99 3.83
N VAL A 41 7.95 -23.00 3.59
CA VAL A 41 8.37 -22.57 2.24
C VAL A 41 9.84 -22.92 2.04
N ALA A 42 10.19 -23.47 0.88
CA ALA A 42 11.58 -23.78 0.57
C ALA A 42 12.39 -22.49 0.42
N LYS A 43 13.61 -22.48 0.95
CA LYS A 43 14.55 -21.34 0.89
C LYS A 43 14.75 -20.85 -0.54
N LYS A 44 14.78 -21.76 -1.51
CA LYS A 44 14.93 -21.44 -2.94
C LYS A 44 13.80 -20.53 -3.47
N ASP A 45 12.58 -20.68 -2.96
CA ASP A 45 11.42 -19.92 -3.43
C ASP A 45 11.37 -18.52 -2.80
N LEU A 46 12.17 -18.30 -1.75
CA LEU A 46 12.35 -17.02 -1.07
C LEU A 46 13.65 -16.31 -1.48
N LEU A 47 14.42 -16.86 -2.43
CA LEU A 47 15.73 -16.32 -2.82
C LEU A 47 15.70 -14.84 -3.17
N TYR A 48 14.63 -14.36 -3.83
CA TYR A 48 14.48 -12.94 -4.12
C TYR A 48 14.49 -12.08 -2.85
N TYR A 49 13.73 -12.48 -1.82
CA TYR A 49 13.65 -11.74 -0.57
C TYR A 49 14.94 -11.87 0.25
N ILE A 50 15.56 -13.06 0.24
CA ILE A 50 16.82 -13.35 0.94
C ILE A 50 17.98 -12.59 0.30
N ALA A 51 18.07 -12.55 -1.03
CA ALA A 51 19.15 -11.87 -1.75
C ALA A 51 19.05 -10.34 -1.69
N LYS A 52 17.82 -9.80 -1.61
CA LYS A 52 17.59 -8.35 -1.49
C LYS A 52 18.03 -7.80 -0.13
N GLU A 53 18.01 -8.63 0.91
CA GLU A 53 18.26 -8.21 2.29
C GLU A 53 19.50 -8.97 2.81
N SER A 54 20.67 -8.33 2.69
CA SER A 54 22.02 -8.91 2.92
C SER A 54 22.29 -9.49 4.32
N CYS A 55 21.31 -9.45 5.22
CA CYS A 55 21.45 -9.89 6.61
C CYS A 55 20.44 -10.96 7.04
N ILE A 56 19.69 -11.59 6.14
CA ILE A 56 18.81 -12.70 6.51
C ILE A 56 19.64 -13.97 6.69
N SER A 57 19.54 -14.62 7.85
CA SER A 57 20.29 -15.86 8.15
C SER A 57 19.35 -17.06 8.22
N VAL A 58 19.26 -17.78 7.10
CA VAL A 58 18.46 -19.00 6.99
C VAL A 58 19.39 -20.19 6.79
N THR A 59 19.57 -21.00 7.83
CA THR A 59 20.43 -22.20 7.83
C THR A 59 19.72 -23.44 7.32
N LYS A 60 18.38 -23.49 7.42
CA LYS A 60 17.56 -24.62 6.97
C LYS A 60 17.19 -24.47 5.49
N ASP A 61 16.90 -25.58 4.83
CA ASP A 61 16.44 -25.59 3.43
C ASP A 61 14.99 -25.09 3.26
N SER A 62 14.28 -24.90 4.38
CA SER A 62 12.92 -24.39 4.43
C SER A 62 12.66 -23.56 5.68
N VAL A 63 11.74 -22.61 5.60
CA VAL A 63 11.36 -21.73 6.70
C VAL A 63 9.85 -21.62 6.81
N ASN A 64 9.36 -21.43 8.04
CA ASN A 64 7.97 -21.09 8.27
C ASN A 64 7.73 -19.63 7.87
N VAL A 65 6.74 -19.41 7.01
CA VAL A 65 6.29 -18.10 6.55
C VAL A 65 4.82 -17.93 6.91
N ARG A 66 4.49 -16.77 7.48
CA ARG A 66 3.11 -16.42 7.81
C ARG A 66 2.49 -15.63 6.66
N TYR A 67 1.32 -16.07 6.23
CA TYR A 67 0.50 -15.45 5.20
C TYR A 67 -0.81 -14.93 5.78
N PHE A 68 -1.34 -13.90 5.13
CA PHE A 68 -2.61 -13.27 5.47
C PHE A 68 -3.39 -13.08 4.17
N ASP A 69 -4.48 -13.82 4.02
CA ASP A 69 -5.43 -13.56 2.94
C ASP A 69 -6.38 -12.47 3.40
N ILE A 70 -6.43 -11.39 2.65
CA ILE A 70 -7.23 -10.22 2.95
C ILE A 70 -8.18 -9.91 1.79
N LYS A 71 -9.30 -9.29 2.13
CA LYS A 71 -10.19 -8.66 1.16
C LYS A 71 -9.95 -7.16 1.16
N VAL A 72 -9.86 -6.59 -0.04
CA VAL A 72 -9.76 -5.15 -0.27
C VAL A 72 -11.02 -4.70 -1.00
N ASN A 73 -11.71 -3.71 -0.46
CA ASN A 73 -12.81 -3.05 -1.14
C ASN A 73 -12.40 -1.63 -1.52
N ILE A 74 -12.71 -1.23 -2.75
CA ILE A 74 -12.61 0.16 -3.22
C ILE A 74 -14.03 0.60 -3.57
N VAL A 75 -14.51 1.66 -2.92
CA VAL A 75 -15.88 2.18 -3.08
C VAL A 75 -15.85 3.59 -3.62
N ASN A 76 -16.60 3.84 -4.71
CA ASN A 76 -16.88 5.20 -5.15
C ASN A 76 -18.00 5.80 -4.29
N THR A 77 -17.66 6.77 -3.44
CA THR A 77 -18.62 7.40 -2.52
C THR A 77 -19.36 8.59 -3.15
N THR A 78 -19.05 8.91 -4.42
CA THR A 78 -19.64 10.05 -5.12
C THR A 78 -20.95 9.69 -5.83
N SER A 79 -21.66 10.71 -6.30
CA SER A 79 -22.89 10.57 -7.09
C SER A 79 -22.66 10.38 -8.60
N LYS A 80 -21.40 10.33 -9.06
CA LYS A 80 -21.03 10.16 -10.47
C LYS A 80 -20.03 9.02 -10.63
N ALA A 81 -19.88 8.51 -11.85
CA ALA A 81 -18.81 7.55 -12.14
C ALA A 81 -17.44 8.19 -11.95
N ILE A 82 -16.49 7.39 -11.51
CA ILE A 82 -15.06 7.72 -11.45
C ILE A 82 -14.28 6.75 -12.31
N TYR A 83 -13.08 7.14 -12.71
CA TYR A 83 -12.20 6.33 -13.53
C TYR A 83 -10.83 6.26 -12.89
N VAL A 84 -10.34 5.05 -12.69
CA VAL A 84 -9.03 4.80 -12.07
C VAL A 84 -8.21 3.89 -12.97
N TRP A 85 -6.92 4.18 -13.08
CA TRP A 85 -5.99 3.32 -13.79
C TRP A 85 -5.47 2.25 -12.83
N MET A 86 -5.63 0.99 -13.21
CA MET A 86 -5.19 -0.15 -12.41
C MET A 86 -4.54 -1.20 -13.32
N TYR A 87 -3.44 -1.78 -12.85
CA TYR A 87 -2.89 -2.99 -13.42
C TYR A 87 -3.83 -4.16 -13.15
N THR A 88 -4.08 -5.00 -14.15
CA THR A 88 -5.02 -6.13 -14.05
C THR A 88 -4.60 -7.20 -13.04
N CYS A 89 -3.32 -7.31 -12.72
CA CYS A 89 -2.78 -8.38 -11.88
C CYS A 89 -1.73 -7.94 -10.87
N SER A 90 -1.11 -6.77 -11.06
CA SER A 90 -0.03 -6.32 -10.21
C SER A 90 -0.54 -5.46 -9.05
N TRP A 91 -0.76 -6.13 -7.93
CA TRP A 91 -1.16 -5.47 -6.70
C TRP A 91 -0.09 -4.57 -6.11
N TYR A 92 1.18 -4.89 -6.32
CA TYR A 92 2.28 -4.04 -5.86
C TYR A 92 2.43 -2.77 -6.70
N ASP A 93 1.89 -2.75 -7.92
CA ASP A 93 1.78 -1.53 -8.71
C ASP A 93 0.54 -0.73 -8.26
N ASN A 94 -0.60 -1.37 -8.01
CA ASN A 94 -1.84 -0.69 -7.61
C ASN A 94 -1.87 -0.18 -6.16
N PHE A 95 -1.10 -0.80 -5.26
CA PHE A 95 -1.16 -0.55 -3.82
C PHE A 95 0.21 -0.41 -3.17
N GLN A 96 0.27 0.42 -2.13
CA GLN A 96 1.43 0.56 -1.25
C GLN A 96 1.14 0.05 0.15
N ILE A 97 2.09 -0.65 0.77
CA ILE A 97 2.02 -1.05 2.19
C ILE A 97 2.70 0.05 3.01
N ASN A 98 2.07 0.48 4.11
CA ASN A 98 2.57 1.57 4.96
C ASN A 98 3.78 1.19 5.85
N ASN A 99 4.25 -0.05 5.77
CA ASN A 99 5.30 -0.59 6.63
C ASN A 99 6.17 -1.60 5.87
N ASN A 100 7.31 -1.96 6.48
CA ASN A 100 8.26 -2.92 5.94
C ASN A 100 8.16 -4.32 6.59
N TYR A 101 7.15 -4.52 7.45
CA TYR A 101 6.88 -5.76 8.17
C TYR A 101 6.04 -6.72 7.33
N ILE A 102 5.10 -6.18 6.55
CA ILE A 102 4.24 -6.92 5.64
C ILE A 102 4.67 -6.67 4.20
N LEU A 103 4.60 -7.72 3.38
CA LEU A 103 4.94 -7.71 1.96
C LEU A 103 3.76 -8.29 1.17
N PHE A 104 3.62 -7.89 -0.10
CA PHE A 104 2.79 -8.66 -1.01
C PHE A 104 3.41 -10.03 -1.23
N SER A 105 2.59 -11.09 -1.10
CA SER A 105 3.00 -12.40 -1.60
C SER A 105 3.21 -12.32 -3.11
N LYS A 106 4.16 -13.10 -3.65
CA LYS A 106 4.45 -13.05 -5.09
C LYS A 106 3.21 -13.52 -5.86
N PHE A 107 2.80 -12.73 -6.86
CA PHE A 107 1.75 -13.11 -7.79
C PHE A 107 2.38 -13.60 -9.09
N THR A 108 1.93 -14.75 -9.56
CA THR A 108 2.13 -15.20 -10.93
C THR A 108 0.87 -14.82 -11.70
N CYS A 109 1.00 -13.87 -12.63
CA CYS A 109 -0.05 -13.62 -13.61
C CYS A 109 0.61 -13.48 -14.98
N ASP A 110 0.03 -14.16 -15.96
CA ASP A 110 0.56 -14.22 -17.32
C ASP A 110 0.29 -12.93 -18.11
N HIS A 111 -0.70 -12.12 -17.68
CA HIS A 111 -1.12 -10.91 -18.37
C HIS A 111 -1.34 -9.75 -17.38
N ASN A 112 -0.31 -8.92 -17.22
CA ASN A 112 -0.39 -7.69 -16.42
C ASN A 112 -0.28 -6.47 -17.35
N TYR A 113 -1.37 -5.74 -17.51
CA TYR A 113 -1.38 -4.50 -18.29
C TYR A 113 -2.23 -3.46 -17.56
N LEU A 114 -1.94 -2.19 -17.85
CA LEU A 114 -2.64 -1.07 -17.27
C LEU A 114 -4.01 -0.91 -17.96
N LYS A 115 -5.08 -0.89 -17.17
CA LYS A 115 -6.45 -0.73 -17.64
C LYS A 115 -7.14 0.39 -16.88
N LYS A 116 -7.96 1.17 -17.58
CA LYS A 116 -8.83 2.17 -16.97
C LYS A 116 -10.12 1.48 -16.54
N GLU A 117 -10.37 1.44 -15.24
CA GLU A 117 -11.59 0.91 -14.66
C GLU A 117 -12.57 2.04 -14.38
N GLU A 118 -13.80 1.90 -14.85
CA GLU A 118 -14.92 2.75 -14.46
C GLU A 118 -15.54 2.17 -13.17
N ILE A 119 -15.73 3.02 -12.17
CA ILE A 119 -16.43 2.68 -10.92
C ILE A 119 -17.65 3.59 -10.84
N LYS A 120 -18.84 3.03 -11.01
CA LYS A 120 -20.10 3.77 -10.98
C LYS A 120 -20.35 4.35 -9.59
N ALA A 121 -21.27 5.32 -9.52
CA ALA A 121 -21.69 5.92 -8.26
C ALA A 121 -22.16 4.84 -7.26
N GLY A 122 -21.53 4.79 -6.07
CA GLY A 122 -21.81 3.79 -5.04
C GLY A 122 -21.31 2.37 -5.34
N GLU A 123 -20.64 2.14 -6.47
CA GLU A 123 -20.11 0.83 -6.81
C GLU A 123 -18.92 0.45 -5.93
N LYS A 124 -18.84 -0.84 -5.62
CA LYS A 124 -17.77 -1.45 -4.83
C LYS A 124 -17.03 -2.47 -5.68
N LEU A 125 -15.74 -2.26 -5.86
CA LEU A 125 -14.81 -3.27 -6.37
C LEU A 125 -14.24 -4.07 -5.20
N GLU A 126 -14.25 -5.39 -5.31
CA GLU A 126 -13.73 -6.30 -4.28
C GLU A 126 -12.58 -7.14 -4.85
N TYR A 127 -11.45 -7.16 -4.14
CA TYR A 127 -10.25 -7.90 -4.51
C TYR A 127 -9.78 -8.78 -3.35
N SER A 128 -9.25 -9.96 -3.68
CA SER A 128 -8.60 -10.85 -2.72
C SER A 128 -7.09 -10.81 -2.92
N LEU A 129 -6.36 -10.51 -1.85
CA LEU A 129 -4.91 -10.40 -1.86
C LEU A 129 -4.31 -11.30 -0.78
N THR A 130 -3.16 -11.89 -1.09
CA THR A 130 -2.32 -12.57 -0.08
C THR A 130 -1.15 -11.67 0.30
N LEU A 131 -1.07 -11.33 1.57
CA LEU A 131 0.08 -10.68 2.18
C LEU A 131 0.94 -11.71 2.91
N MET A 132 2.19 -11.36 3.13
CA MET A 132 3.21 -12.19 3.77
C MET A 132 3.92 -11.37 4.85
N LYS A 133 4.11 -11.96 6.02
CA LYS A 133 5.05 -11.43 7.02
C LYS A 133 6.47 -11.54 6.47
N SER A 134 7.24 -10.45 6.55
CA SER A 134 8.64 -10.45 6.16
C SER A 134 9.44 -11.40 7.04
N ILE A 135 10.11 -12.37 6.41
CA ILE A 135 10.91 -13.39 7.08
C ILE A 135 12.11 -12.81 7.86
N LYS A 136 12.52 -11.57 7.56
CA LYS A 136 13.68 -10.94 8.21
C LYS A 136 13.47 -10.71 9.71
N PHE A 137 12.22 -10.62 10.15
CA PHE A 137 11.87 -10.48 11.57
C PHE A 137 11.89 -11.81 12.32
N ASP A 138 11.76 -12.94 11.62
CA ASP A 138 11.79 -14.28 12.21
C ASP A 138 13.16 -14.94 12.10
N TYR A 139 13.96 -14.57 11.09
CA TYR A 139 15.29 -15.11 10.82
C TYR A 139 16.35 -14.00 10.67
N PRO A 140 16.52 -13.13 11.68
CA PRO A 140 17.53 -12.09 11.62
C PRO A 140 18.94 -12.70 11.67
N GLY A 141 19.81 -12.27 10.76
CA GLY A 141 21.25 -12.42 10.93
C GLY A 141 21.80 -11.33 11.86
N ASN A 142 22.87 -10.67 11.45
CA ASN A 142 23.54 -9.66 12.29
C ASN A 142 22.90 -8.26 12.23
N CYS A 143 21.72 -8.12 11.62
CA CYS A 143 21.08 -6.83 11.43
C CYS A 143 19.92 -6.63 12.39
N ARG A 144 19.81 -5.39 12.90
CA ARG A 144 18.67 -4.95 13.69
C ARG A 144 17.62 -4.41 12.75
N PHE A 145 16.51 -5.13 12.63
CA PHE A 145 15.32 -4.60 11.99
C PHE A 145 14.55 -3.75 12.99
N GLY A 146 13.72 -2.82 12.50
CA GLY A 146 12.85 -2.00 13.34
C GLY A 146 11.85 -2.85 14.14
N GLU A 147 10.92 -2.19 14.81
CA GLU A 147 9.89 -2.90 15.58
C GLU A 147 8.92 -3.65 14.68
N GLN A 148 8.39 -4.76 15.19
CA GLN A 148 7.26 -5.43 14.53
C GLN A 148 6.03 -4.54 14.68
N ILE A 149 5.38 -4.23 13.56
CA ILE A 149 4.26 -3.28 13.56
C ILE A 149 2.95 -4.04 13.68
N LYS A 150 2.13 -3.61 14.64
CA LYS A 150 0.83 -4.22 14.94
C LYS A 150 -0.18 -4.06 13.81
N THR A 151 -0.23 -2.87 13.22
CA THR A 151 -1.26 -2.49 12.25
C THR A 151 -0.68 -2.22 10.88
N THR A 152 -1.31 -2.77 9.86
CA THR A 152 -0.99 -2.52 8.45
C THR A 152 -2.12 -1.73 7.78
N LYS A 153 -1.75 -0.86 6.85
CA LYS A 153 -2.65 -0.19 5.91
C LYS A 153 -2.21 -0.46 4.48
N LEU A 154 -3.17 -0.52 3.56
CA LEU A 154 -2.91 -0.47 2.13
C LEU A 154 -3.30 0.91 1.59
N GLY A 155 -2.39 1.52 0.83
CA GLY A 155 -2.62 2.77 0.13
C GLY A 155 -2.94 2.48 -1.32
N PHE A 156 -4.16 2.78 -1.76
CA PHE A 156 -4.54 2.68 -3.16
C PHE A 156 -3.92 3.84 -3.94
N ILE A 157 -3.18 3.53 -5.00
CA ILE A 157 -2.49 4.52 -5.82
C ILE A 157 -3.43 5.02 -6.91
N VAL A 158 -3.63 6.33 -6.95
CA VAL A 158 -4.39 7.03 -7.98
C VAL A 158 -3.47 8.08 -8.60
N PHE A 159 -3.40 8.11 -9.92
CA PHE A 159 -2.69 9.13 -10.67
C PHE A 159 -3.66 9.58 -11.78
N ASP A 160 -3.73 10.89 -12.02
CA ASP A 160 -4.72 11.55 -12.89
C ASP A 160 -6.05 11.97 -12.22
N ASP A 161 -6.87 12.72 -12.95
CA ASP A 161 -8.21 13.16 -12.58
C ASP A 161 -9.21 12.00 -12.69
N ILE A 162 -9.74 11.58 -11.54
CA ILE A 162 -10.71 10.48 -11.43
C ILE A 162 -12.06 10.77 -12.10
N PHE A 163 -12.37 12.02 -12.44
CA PHE A 163 -13.62 12.37 -13.11
C PHE A 163 -13.49 12.46 -14.63
N SER A 164 -12.28 12.32 -15.17
CA SER A 164 -12.04 12.34 -16.61
C SER A 164 -11.92 10.92 -17.16
N SER A 165 -12.70 10.61 -18.20
CA SER A 165 -12.51 9.39 -19.01
C SER A 165 -11.27 9.49 -19.91
N ASN A 166 -10.82 10.71 -20.22
CA ASN A 166 -9.69 10.97 -21.14
C ASN A 166 -8.47 11.38 -20.31
N GLY A 167 -7.63 10.38 -19.99
CA GLY A 167 -6.50 10.53 -19.08
C GLY A 167 -5.24 9.89 -19.64
N SER A 168 -4.07 10.38 -19.21
CA SER A 168 -2.77 9.85 -19.63
C SER A 168 -2.34 8.72 -18.70
N SER A 169 -1.87 7.62 -19.27
CA SER A 169 -1.59 6.36 -18.57
C SER A 169 -0.18 6.30 -17.96
N SER A 170 0.34 7.37 -17.35
CA SER A 170 1.71 7.38 -16.84
C SER A 170 1.79 7.01 -15.36
N MET A 171 1.59 5.72 -15.06
CA MET A 171 1.75 5.18 -13.70
C MET A 171 3.21 5.21 -13.21
N ASP A 172 4.17 5.35 -14.12
CA ASP A 172 5.60 5.36 -13.80
C ASP A 172 6.07 6.64 -13.11
N ASP A 173 5.32 7.75 -13.25
CA ASP A 173 5.65 9.01 -12.60
C ASP A 173 5.06 9.08 -11.19
N LYS A 174 5.86 8.64 -10.22
CA LYS A 174 5.51 8.67 -8.79
C LYS A 174 5.23 10.07 -8.25
N SER A 175 5.67 11.13 -8.91
CA SER A 175 5.37 12.50 -8.48
C SER A 175 3.89 12.87 -8.66
N LEU A 176 3.18 12.14 -9.52
CA LEU A 176 1.76 12.31 -9.79
C LEU A 176 0.87 11.45 -8.89
N TRP A 177 1.46 10.56 -8.09
CA TRP A 177 0.72 9.62 -7.27
C TRP A 177 0.02 10.34 -6.11
N LYS A 178 -1.24 9.99 -5.96
CA LYS A 178 -2.09 10.30 -4.81
C LYS A 178 -2.44 8.98 -4.16
N ILE A 179 -2.32 8.91 -2.84
CA ILE A 179 -2.48 7.65 -2.10
C ILE A 179 -3.66 7.77 -1.15
N ILE A 180 -4.63 6.88 -1.34
CA ILE A 180 -5.83 6.77 -0.51
C ILE A 180 -5.63 5.61 0.45
N TRP A 181 -5.44 5.92 1.73
CA TRP A 181 -5.09 4.92 2.74
C TRP A 181 -6.31 4.22 3.31
N SER A 182 -6.23 2.89 3.43
CA SER A 182 -7.26 2.08 4.05
C SER A 182 -7.39 2.29 5.56
N ASN A 183 -8.42 1.67 6.14
CA ASN A 183 -8.47 1.40 7.58
C ASN A 183 -7.25 0.59 8.03
N GLN A 184 -6.94 0.66 9.33
CA GLN A 184 -5.92 -0.18 9.95
C GLN A 184 -6.40 -1.63 10.06
N LEU A 185 -5.51 -2.57 9.79
CA LEU A 185 -5.71 -4.01 9.99
C LEU A 185 -4.65 -4.56 10.95
N ASN A 186 -5.07 -5.18 12.05
CA ASN A 186 -4.17 -5.83 12.99
C ASN A 186 -3.74 -7.21 12.46
N LEU A 187 -2.44 -7.41 12.29
CA LEU A 187 -1.87 -8.65 11.74
C LEU A 187 -0.90 -9.36 12.70
N LEU A 188 -0.64 -8.82 13.90
CA LEU A 188 0.29 -9.44 14.86
C LEU A 188 -0.36 -10.53 15.74
N ASP A 189 -1.62 -10.35 16.13
CA ASP A 189 -2.26 -11.15 17.20
C ASP A 189 -3.05 -12.37 16.69
N VAL A 190 -2.78 -12.85 15.47
CA VAL A 190 -3.55 -13.97 14.88
C VAL A 190 -2.93 -15.30 15.33
N HIS A 191 -3.46 -15.82 16.45
CA HIS A 191 -3.12 -17.12 17.04
C HIS A 191 -3.78 -18.29 16.31
#